data_AF-A0A8J4THW9-F1
#
_entry.id   AF-A0A8J4THW9-F1
#
_cell.length_a   1.000
_cell.length_b   1.000
_cell.length_c   1.000
_cell.angle_alpha   90.00
_cell.angle_beta   90.00
_cell.angle_gamma   90.00
#
_symmetry.space_group_name_H-M   'P 1'
#
loop_
_entity.id
_entity.type
_entity.pdbx_description
1 polymer ?
#
loop_
_entity_poly.entity_id
_entity_poly.type
_entity_poly.pdbx_seq_one_letter_code
_entity_poly.pdbx_strand_id
1 'polypeptide(L)' 'FPKDQQFAAVQAAIFLLPDENREALQCLLFFLHEVVACVEENQMTPTNIAVCLAPSLFHLNVLKRESTSG' A
#
# COMPACT_ATOMS: atom_id res chain seq x y z
N PHE A 1 9.26 -8.01 11.95
CA PHE A 1 8.23 -9.06 12.06
C PHE A 1 8.76 -10.32 11.42
N PRO A 2 8.51 -11.52 11.99
CA PRO A 2 8.65 -12.77 11.25
C PRO A 2 7.85 -12.66 9.94
N LYS A 3 8.40 -13.09 8.80
CA LYS A 3 7.77 -12.92 7.48
C LYS A 3 6.33 -13.47 7.45
N ASP A 4 6.08 -14.56 8.17
CA ASP A 4 4.78 -15.21 8.25
C ASP A 4 3.73 -14.37 9.00
N GLN A 5 4.15 -13.57 9.99
CA GLN A 5 3.26 -12.70 10.74
C GLN A 5 2.94 -11.40 9.98
N GLN A 6 3.81 -10.97 9.07
CA GLN A 6 3.58 -9.76 8.28
C GLN A 6 2.33 -9.89 7.40
N PHE A 7 2.15 -11.04 6.75
CA PHE A 7 0.99 -11.29 5.90
C PHE A 7 -0.31 -11.27 6.72
N ALA A 8 -0.34 -11.99 7.85
CA ALA A 8 -1.49 -12.01 8.74
C ALA A 8 -1.82 -10.61 9.31
N ALA A 9 -0.80 -9.84 9.68
CA ALA A 9 -0.99 -8.47 10.17
C ALA A 9 -1.55 -7.53 9.09
N VAL A 10 -1.07 -7.65 7.84
CA VAL A 10 -1.60 -6.88 6.71
C VAL A 10 -3.05 -7.27 6.42
N GLN A 11 -3.38 -8.56 6.41
CA GLN A 11 -4.76 -9.00 6.24
C GLN A 11 -5.67 -8.44 7.33
N ALA A 12 -5.26 -8.52 8.60
CA ALA A 12 -6.00 -7.92 9.70
C ALA A 12 -6.19 -6.40 9.51
N ALA A 13 -5.15 -5.68 9.10
CA ALA A 13 -5.26 -4.25 8.81
C ALA A 13 -6.24 -3.94 7.68
N ILE A 14 -6.28 -4.76 6.62
CA ILE A 14 -7.27 -4.63 5.54
C ILE A 14 -8.69 -4.84 6.09
N PHE A 15 -8.92 -5.87 6.91
CA PHE A 15 -10.25 -6.10 7.51
C PHE A 15 -10.73 -4.97 8.42
N LEU A 16 -9.81 -4.17 8.98
CA LEU A 16 -10.15 -3.02 9.83
C LEU A 16 -10.54 -1.76 9.04
N LEU A 17 -10.30 -1.72 7.72
CA LEU A 17 -10.75 -0.60 6.88
C LEU A 17 -12.28 -0.59 6.74
N PRO A 18 -12.92 0.57 6.51
CA PRO A 18 -14.32 0.64 6.08
C PRO A 18 -14.57 -0.18 4.81
N ASP A 19 -15.81 -0.65 4.62
CA ASP A 19 -16.19 -1.52 3.52
C ASP A 19 -15.86 -0.91 2.16
N GLU A 20 -16.18 0.36 1.96
CA GLU A 20 -15.89 1.08 0.72
C GLU A 20 -14.38 1.17 0.46
N ASN A 21 -13.58 1.36 1.51
CA ASN A 21 -12.12 1.41 1.41
C ASN A 21 -11.52 0.04 1.08
N ARG A 22 -12.10 -1.06 1.60
CA ARG A 22 -11.64 -2.43 1.27
C ARG A 22 -11.92 -2.76 -0.19
N GLU A 23 -13.13 -2.45 -0.68
CA GLU A 23 -13.49 -2.66 -2.08
C GLU A 23 -12.62 -1.82 -3.03
N ALA A 24 -12.41 -0.54 -2.70
CA ALA A 24 -11.54 0.34 -3.47
C ALA A 24 -10.08 -0.16 -3.49
N LEU A 25 -9.55 -0.58 -2.33
CA LEU A 25 -8.21 -1.13 -2.23
C LEU A 25 -8.06 -2.43 -3.03
N GLN A 26 -9.05 -3.32 -2.99
CA GLN A 26 -9.03 -4.57 -3.76
C GLN A 26 -9.05 -4.29 -5.27
N CYS A 27 -9.93 -3.40 -5.73
CA CYS A 27 -9.99 -2.98 -7.14
C CYS A 27 -8.66 -2.37 -7.59
N LEU A 28 -8.07 -1.49 -6.77
CA LEU A 28 -6.77 -0.90 -7.04
C LEU A 28 -5.67 -1.97 -7.13
N LEU A 29 -5.59 -2.91 -6.18
CA LEU A 29 -4.57 -3.96 -6.19
C LEU A 29 -4.70 -4.88 -7.42
N PHE A 30 -5.92 -5.20 -7.84
CA PHE A 30 -6.13 -5.95 -9.09
C PHE A 30 -5.67 -5.16 -10.30
N PHE A 31 -6.02 -3.87 -10.40
CA PHE A 31 -5.56 -3.03 -11.49
C PHE A 31 -4.02 -2.95 -11.55
N LEU A 32 -3.37 -2.76 -10.39
CA LEU A 32 -1.91 -2.68 -10.32
C LEU A 32 -1.23 -4.01 -10.65
N HIS A 33 -1.86 -5.13 -10.33
CA HIS A 33 -1.38 -6.45 -10.75
C HIS A 33 -1.30 -6.55 -12.28
N GLU A 34 -2.34 -6.08 -12.98
CA GLU A 34 -2.34 -6.05 -14.45
C GLU A 34 -1.27 -5.09 -15.01
N VAL A 35 -1.03 -3.95 -14.34
CA VAL A 35 0.07 -3.04 -14.71
C VAL A 35 1.42 -3.75 -14.58
N VAL A 36 1.66 -4.46 -13.47
CA VAL A 36 2.92 -5.22 -13.28
C VAL A 36 3.04 -6.36 -14.29
N ALA A 37 1.94 -6.99 -14.71
CA ALA A 37 1.98 -8.05 -15.72
C ALA A 37 2.57 -7.56 -17.05
N CYS A 38 2.48 -6.25 -17.33
CA CYS A 38 3.06 -5.60 -18.50
C CYS A 38 4.46 -5.00 -18.25
N VAL A 39 5.21 -5.49 -17.25
CA VAL A 39 6.53 -4.94 -16.84
C VAL A 39 7.54 -4.86 -17.98
N GLU A 40 7.51 -5.79 -18.95
CA GLU A 40 8.40 -5.77 -20.11
C GLU A 40 8.17 -4.53 -20.99
N GLU A 41 6.94 -4.01 -21.05
CA GLU A 41 6.55 -2.86 -21.87
C GLU A 41 6.61 -1.54 -21.07
N ASN A 42 6.17 -1.56 -19.82
CA ASN A 42 6.04 -0.34 -19.01
C ASN A 42 7.13 -0.15 -17.95
N GLN A 43 8.00 -1.14 -17.72
CA GLN A 43 9.12 -1.12 -16.76
C GLN A 43 8.69 -0.87 -15.30
N MET A 44 7.40 -1.02 -14.99
CA MET A 44 6.84 -0.82 -13.66
C MET A 44 6.90 -2.12 -12.86
N THR A 45 7.92 -2.24 -12.00
CA THR A 45 8.02 -3.36 -11.05
C THR A 45 7.06 -3.16 -9.87
N PRO A 46 6.74 -4.23 -9.10
CA PRO A 46 5.97 -4.10 -7.86
C PRO A 46 6.56 -3.08 -6.89
N THR A 47 7.89 -2.99 -6.85
CA THR A 47 8.61 -2.03 -6.02
C THR A 47 8.41 -0.60 -6.50
N ASN A 48 8.50 -0.33 -7.81
CA ASN A 48 8.28 1.00 -8.38
C ASN A 48 6.86 1.49 -8.07
N ILE A 49 5.87 0.61 -8.23
CA ILE A 49 4.47 0.90 -7.90
C ILE A 49 4.32 1.18 -6.39
N ALA A 50 4.88 0.34 -5.52
CA ALA A 50 4.78 0.52 -4.07
C ALA A 50 5.39 1.86 -3.61
N VAL A 51 6.54 2.24 -4.14
CA VAL A 51 7.21 3.51 -3.82
C VAL A 51 6.37 4.71 -4.26
N CYS A 52 5.78 4.66 -5.45
CA CYS A 52 4.98 5.76 -5.97
C CYS A 52 3.61 5.90 -5.28
N LEU A 53 3.00 4.80 -4.84
CA LEU A 53 1.66 4.80 -4.26
C LEU A 53 1.62 4.94 -2.75
N ALA A 54 2.68 4.54 -2.04
CA ALA A 54 2.71 4.65 -0.59
C ALA A 54 2.38 6.06 -0.06
N PRO A 55 2.82 7.17 -0.67
CA PRO A 55 2.47 8.52 -0.23
C PRO A 55 0.99 8.88 -0.44
N SER A 56 0.33 8.31 -1.47
CA SER A 56 -1.07 8.59 -1.78
C SER A 56 -2.03 7.71 -0.98
N LEU A 57 -1.62 6.47 -0.67
CA LEU A 57 -2.43 5.51 0.07
C LEU A 57 -2.30 5.67 1.59
N PHE A 58 -1.14 6.10 2.07
CA PHE A 58 -0.86 6.19 3.50
C PHE A 58 -0.43 7.61 3.90
N HIS A 59 -1.05 8.12 4.95
CA HIS A 59 -0.65 9.36 5.60
C HIS A 59 0.58 9.13 6.51
N LEU A 60 1.71 8.71 5.93
CA LEU A 60 2.94 8.35 6.67
C LEU A 60 3.63 9.54 7.35
N ASN A 61 3.23 10.78 7.02
CA ASN A 61 3.84 12.01 7.54
C ASN A 61 3.23 12.56 8.84
N VAL A 62 2.16 11.95 9.38
CA VAL A 62 1.55 12.44 10.64
C VAL A 62 2.46 12.20 11.85
N LEU A 63 3.34 11.19 11.81
CA LEU A 63 4.22 10.85 12.94
C LEU A 63 5.49 11.71 13.06
N LYS A 64 5.84 12.52 12.04
CA LYS A 64 7.09 13.30 12.04
C LYS A 64 6.92 14.77 12.46
N ARG A 65 5.69 15.22 12.78
CA ARG A 65 5.42 16.67 13.01
C ARG A 65 5.12 17.09 14.45
N GLU A 66 5.34 16.23 15.44
CA GLU A 66 5.25 16.62 16.86
C GLU A 66 6.61 16.64 17.60
N SER A 67 7.69 17.04 16.93
CA SER A 67 9.01 17.18 17.58
C SER A 67 9.78 18.45 17.20
N THR A 68 9.09 19.50 16.75
CA THR A 68 9.70 20.83 16.54
C THR A 68 8.71 21.94 16.87
N SER A 69 8.23 21.92 18.11
CA SER A 69 7.61 23.07 18.77
C SER A 69 8.19 23.14 20.17
N GLY A 70 9.35 23.78 20.30
CA GLY A 70 10.07 24.01 21.54
C GLY A 70 11.14 25.06 21.31
#